data_AF-A0A0N4WQQ5-F1
#
_entry.id   AF-A0A0N4WQQ5-F1
#
_cell.length_a   1.000
_cell.length_b   1.000
_cell.length_c   1.000
_cell.angle_alpha   90.00
_cell.angle_beta   90.00
_cell.angle_gamma   90.00
#
_symmetry.space_group_name_H-M   'P 1'
#
loop_
_entity.id
_entity.type
_entity.pdbx_description
1 polymer ?
#
loop_
_entity_poly.entity_id
_entity_poly.type
_entity_poly.pdbx_seq_one_letter_code
_entity_poly.pdbx_strand_id
1 'polypeptide(L)'
;MGLAITFAWPRVSTLWPGFAKNGKGNTTIRDILDHRAGLITFGREFGLEEARNPDAVSALIEGATPHWTPGEHRGYHALTYGFLVDQLIRRLHPKGYSVPQIYEEEIWEKGVDFYIGSGNLNQNRIAHVSNPSILQSIIAHIKKPLNTGLEFAK
;
A
#
# COMPACT_ATOMS: atom_id res chain seq x y z
N MET A 1 -8.04 -31.02 19.43
CA MET A 1 -7.13 -31.00 18.26
C MET A 1 -7.81 -30.20 17.17
N GLY A 2 -7.56 -28.90 17.09
CA GLY A 2 -8.19 -28.04 16.09
C GLY A 2 -7.58 -28.32 14.72
N LEU A 3 -8.40 -28.59 13.70
CA LEU A 3 -7.94 -28.61 12.32
C LEU A 3 -7.41 -27.21 11.99
N ALA A 4 -6.08 -27.07 11.93
CA ALA A 4 -5.47 -25.96 11.22
C ALA A 4 -5.75 -26.21 9.74
N ILE A 5 -6.76 -25.53 9.19
CA ILE A 5 -6.92 -25.42 7.74
C ILE A 5 -5.73 -24.58 7.27
N THR A 6 -4.64 -25.23 6.86
CA THR A 6 -3.51 -24.53 6.23
C THR A 6 -3.94 -24.15 4.82
N PHE A 7 -4.55 -22.97 4.69
CA PHE A 7 -4.76 -22.35 3.39
C PHE A 7 -3.40 -21.96 2.81
N ALA A 8 -2.97 -22.66 1.76
CA ALA A 8 -1.77 -22.30 1.02
C ALA A 8 -2.06 -21.03 0.22
N TRP A 9 -1.35 -19.94 0.52
CA TRP A 9 -1.52 -18.69 -0.20
C TRP A 9 -0.94 -18.81 -1.61
N PRO A 10 -1.67 -18.40 -2.66
CA PRO A 10 -1.17 -18.47 -4.02
C PRO A 10 0.01 -17.52 -4.21
N ARG A 11 0.92 -17.90 -5.11
CA ARG A 11 2.00 -17.01 -5.55
C ARG A 11 1.43 -15.91 -6.42
N VAL A 12 1.95 -14.70 -6.27
CA VAL A 12 1.55 -13.55 -7.09
C VAL A 12 1.81 -13.83 -8.57
N SER A 13 2.91 -14.52 -8.88
CA SER A 13 3.29 -14.90 -10.24
C SER A 13 2.29 -15.79 -10.97
N THR A 14 1.39 -16.47 -10.24
CA THR A 14 0.34 -17.31 -10.87
C THR A 14 -0.74 -16.49 -11.57
N LEU A 15 -1.07 -15.31 -11.04
CA LEU A 15 -2.01 -14.36 -11.65
C LEU A 15 -1.32 -13.23 -12.40
N TRP A 16 -0.05 -12.96 -12.08
CA TRP A 16 0.73 -11.88 -12.63
C TRP A 16 2.14 -12.37 -13.01
N PRO A 17 2.31 -13.03 -14.17
CA PRO A 17 3.58 -13.64 -14.55
C PRO A 17 4.77 -12.68 -14.53
N GLY A 18 4.56 -11.43 -14.96
CA GLY A 18 5.58 -10.38 -14.95
C GLY A 18 6.13 -10.05 -13.55
N PHE A 19 5.38 -10.33 -12.48
CA PHE A 19 5.84 -10.15 -11.11
C PHE A 19 7.05 -11.03 -10.77
N ALA A 20 7.29 -12.15 -11.47
CA ALA A 20 8.33 -13.11 -11.11
C ALA A 20 9.78 -12.63 -11.37
N LYS A 21 9.96 -11.52 -12.08
CA LYS A 21 11.27 -10.93 -12.39
C LYS A 21 12.05 -10.57 -11.13
N ASN A 22 13.38 -10.47 -11.22
CA ASN A 22 14.26 -9.98 -10.15
C ASN A 22 14.14 -10.73 -8.80
N GLY A 23 13.94 -12.05 -8.84
CA GLY A 23 13.99 -12.90 -7.63
C GLY A 23 12.70 -12.95 -6.80
N LYS A 24 11.60 -12.33 -7.26
CA LYS A 24 10.30 -12.29 -6.54
C LYS A 24 9.26 -13.31 -7.05
N GLY A 25 9.71 -14.34 -7.77
CA GLY A 25 8.83 -15.41 -8.31
C GLY A 25 8.07 -16.24 -7.27
N ASN A 26 8.61 -16.38 -6.06
CA ASN A 26 8.01 -17.17 -4.98
C ASN A 26 7.15 -16.35 -4.01
N THR A 27 7.05 -15.03 -4.19
CA THR A 27 6.24 -14.17 -3.33
C THR A 27 4.77 -14.60 -3.36
N THR A 28 4.20 -14.78 -2.18
CA THR A 28 2.77 -15.10 -2.03
C THR A 28 1.94 -13.83 -1.88
N ILE A 29 0.62 -13.93 -2.11
CA ILE A 29 -0.31 -12.85 -1.80
C ILE A 29 -0.19 -12.44 -0.32
N ARG A 30 -0.02 -13.41 0.58
CA ARG A 30 0.20 -13.13 2.01
C ARG A 30 1.41 -12.25 2.23
N ASP A 31 2.52 -12.50 1.55
CA ASP A 31 3.72 -11.68 1.72
C ASP A 31 3.50 -10.21 1.34
N ILE A 32 2.64 -9.91 0.36
CA ILE A 32 2.25 -8.53 0.06
C ILE A 32 1.40 -7.96 1.19
N LEU A 33 0.35 -8.68 1.60
CA LEU A 33 -0.58 -8.22 2.64
C LEU A 33 0.08 -8.02 4.01
N ASP A 34 1.10 -8.83 4.31
CA ASP A 34 1.85 -8.81 5.56
C ASP A 34 3.12 -7.94 5.51
N HIS A 35 3.31 -7.12 4.46
CA HIS A 35 4.49 -6.26 4.30
C HIS A 35 5.84 -7.02 4.27
N ARG A 36 5.85 -8.23 3.73
CA ARG A 36 7.02 -9.11 3.62
C ARG A 36 7.58 -9.26 2.20
N ALA A 37 6.96 -8.61 1.21
CA ALA A 37 7.38 -8.71 -0.20
C ALA A 37 8.72 -8.04 -0.54
N GLY A 38 9.28 -7.22 0.36
CA GLY A 38 10.56 -6.53 0.13
C GLY A 38 10.49 -5.33 -0.82
N LEU A 39 9.29 -4.88 -1.20
CA LEU A 39 9.08 -3.82 -2.19
C LEU A 39 8.72 -2.49 -1.54
N ILE A 40 9.48 -2.06 -0.53
CA ILE A 40 9.25 -0.78 0.17
C ILE A 40 9.48 0.44 -0.72
N THR A 41 10.23 0.26 -1.82
CA THR A 41 10.38 1.21 -2.94
C THR A 41 10.41 0.43 -4.26
N PHE A 42 10.22 1.10 -5.40
CA PHE A 42 10.34 0.49 -6.74
C PHE A 42 11.70 0.73 -7.41
N GLY A 43 12.70 1.17 -6.64
CA GLY A 43 14.08 1.36 -7.12
C GLY A 43 14.33 2.63 -7.95
N ARG A 44 13.29 3.41 -8.27
CA ARG A 44 13.41 4.75 -8.84
C ARG A 44 12.25 5.65 -8.41
N GLU A 45 12.45 6.95 -8.62
CA GLU A 45 11.36 7.92 -8.55
C GLU A 45 10.42 7.77 -9.76
N PHE A 46 9.14 8.05 -9.54
CA PHE A 46 8.11 8.08 -10.59
C PHE A 46 7.13 9.20 -10.29
N GLY A 47 6.61 9.81 -11.35
CA GLY A 47 5.71 10.95 -11.26
C GLY A 47 4.27 10.57 -10.96
N LEU A 48 3.45 11.59 -10.68
CA LEU A 48 2.02 11.42 -10.42
C LEU A 48 1.26 10.82 -11.63
N GLU A 49 1.68 11.14 -12.86
CA GLU A 49 1.07 10.57 -14.07
C GLU A 49 1.34 9.07 -14.20
N GLU A 50 2.56 8.63 -13.90
CA GLU A 50 2.88 7.20 -13.83
C GLU A 50 2.10 6.54 -12.71
N ALA A 51 2.00 7.17 -11.53
CA ALA A 51 1.27 6.66 -10.38
C ALA A 51 -0.23 6.47 -10.65
N ARG A 52 -0.82 7.28 -11.54
CA ARG A 52 -2.24 7.19 -11.93
C ARG A 52 -2.48 6.14 -13.02
N ASN A 53 -1.44 5.72 -13.74
CA ASN A 53 -1.55 4.75 -14.82
C ASN A 53 -1.30 3.33 -14.29
N PRO A 54 -2.32 2.45 -14.25
CA PRO A 54 -2.15 1.11 -13.72
C PRO A 54 -1.13 0.26 -14.50
N ASP A 55 -0.97 0.49 -15.81
CA ASP A 55 0.00 -0.26 -16.62
C ASP A 55 1.44 0.21 -16.32
N ALA A 56 1.64 1.52 -16.12
CA ALA A 56 2.93 2.07 -15.72
C ALA A 56 3.34 1.59 -14.33
N VAL A 57 2.40 1.58 -13.36
CA VAL A 57 2.61 1.02 -12.02
C VAL A 57 2.91 -0.47 -12.07
N SER A 58 2.20 -1.22 -12.93
CA SER A 58 2.49 -2.64 -13.15
C SER A 58 3.93 -2.83 -13.61
N ALA A 59 4.34 -2.12 -14.66
CA ALA A 59 5.71 -2.21 -15.19
C ALA A 59 6.77 -1.83 -14.16
N LEU A 60 6.51 -0.80 -13.34
CA LEU A 60 7.37 -0.40 -12.21
C LEU A 60 7.56 -1.54 -11.20
N ILE A 61 6.47 -2.17 -10.75
CA ILE A 61 6.52 -3.28 -9.78
C ILE A 61 7.21 -4.50 -10.39
N GLU A 62 6.98 -4.80 -11.66
CA GLU A 62 7.66 -5.89 -12.36
C GLU A 62 9.17 -5.69 -12.40
N GLY A 63 9.62 -4.47 -12.72
CA GLY A 63 11.03 -4.11 -12.81
C GLY A 63 11.74 -3.89 -11.47
N ALA A 64 11.00 -3.81 -10.36
CA ALA A 64 11.59 -3.62 -9.04
C ALA A 64 12.32 -4.88 -8.53
N THR A 65 13.41 -4.68 -7.80
CA THR A 65 14.13 -5.72 -7.05
C THR A 65 13.77 -5.59 -5.58
N PRO A 66 13.38 -6.69 -4.90
CA PRO A 66 13.04 -6.61 -3.48
C PRO A 66 14.32 -6.37 -2.64
N HIS A 67 14.19 -5.58 -1.58
CA HIS A 67 15.29 -5.25 -0.65
C HIS A 67 15.73 -6.45 0.21
N TRP A 68 14.90 -7.48 0.30
CA TRP A 68 15.17 -8.75 0.95
C TRP A 68 14.40 -9.86 0.24
N THR A 69 14.76 -11.12 0.49
CA THR A 69 14.00 -12.24 -0.08
C THR A 69 12.56 -12.20 0.43
N PRO A 70 11.55 -12.19 -0.45
CA PRO A 70 10.16 -12.14 -0.04
C PRO A 70 9.83 -13.22 1.00
N GLY A 71 9.27 -12.79 2.12
CA GLY A 71 8.96 -13.68 3.25
C GLY A 71 10.04 -13.76 4.33
N GLU A 72 11.27 -13.28 4.15
CA GLU A 72 12.30 -13.35 5.20
C GLU A 72 12.14 -12.26 6.27
N HIS A 73 11.79 -11.05 5.84
CA HIS A 73 11.63 -9.89 6.73
C HIS A 73 10.30 -9.19 6.51
N ARG A 74 9.92 -8.34 7.48
CA ARG A 74 8.75 -7.47 7.40
C ARG A 74 9.22 -6.02 7.49
N GLY A 75 8.77 -5.19 6.56
CA GLY A 75 9.06 -3.76 6.54
C GLY A 75 7.90 -3.01 5.92
N TYR A 76 7.44 -1.95 6.57
CA TYR A 76 6.22 -1.25 6.17
C TYR A 76 6.33 -0.63 4.77
N HIS A 77 5.42 -1.02 3.88
CA HIS A 77 5.38 -0.57 2.49
C HIS A 77 4.60 0.76 2.40
N ALA A 78 5.07 1.80 3.07
CA ALA A 78 4.31 3.01 3.37
C ALA A 78 3.64 3.66 2.14
N LEU A 79 4.33 3.68 1.00
CA LEU A 79 3.81 4.24 -0.25
C LEU A 79 3.46 3.16 -1.28
N THR A 80 4.21 2.06 -1.31
CA THR A 80 4.07 1.02 -2.34
C THR A 80 2.92 0.06 -2.07
N TYR A 81 2.44 -0.04 -0.83
CA TYR A 81 1.39 -1.00 -0.45
C TYR A 81 0.10 -0.82 -1.25
N GLY A 82 -0.39 0.42 -1.36
CA GLY A 82 -1.62 0.71 -2.11
C GLY A 82 -1.53 0.27 -3.56
N PHE A 83 -0.40 0.53 -4.22
CA PHE A 83 -0.15 0.10 -5.60
C PHE A 83 -0.06 -1.42 -5.75
N LEU A 84 0.63 -2.09 -4.82
CA LEU A 84 0.74 -3.56 -4.84
C LEU A 84 -0.64 -4.22 -4.69
N VAL A 85 -1.44 -3.75 -3.72
CA VAL A 85 -2.78 -4.27 -3.47
C VAL A 85 -3.73 -3.96 -4.63
N ASP A 86 -3.70 -2.75 -5.19
CA ASP A 86 -4.52 -2.38 -6.35
C ASP A 86 -4.23 -3.26 -7.57
N GLN A 87 -2.95 -3.54 -7.87
CA GLN A 87 -2.57 -4.43 -8.97
C GLN A 87 -3.00 -5.88 -8.77
N LEU A 88 -3.02 -6.37 -7.52
CA LEU A 88 -3.57 -7.68 -7.20
C LEU A 88 -5.09 -7.71 -7.41
N ILE A 89 -5.79 -6.71 -6.86
CA ILE A 89 -7.25 -6.61 -6.93
C ILE A 89 -7.74 -6.53 -8.37
N ARG A 90 -7.11 -5.70 -9.22
CA ARG A 90 -7.46 -5.61 -10.65
C ARG A 90 -7.35 -6.93 -11.40
N ARG A 91 -6.47 -7.83 -10.97
CA ARG A 91 -6.28 -9.14 -11.62
C ARG A 91 -7.19 -10.21 -11.05
N LEU A 92 -7.51 -10.12 -9.75
CA LEU A 92 -8.38 -11.06 -9.06
C LEU A 92 -9.86 -10.78 -9.31
N HIS A 93 -10.22 -9.51 -9.48
CA HIS A 93 -11.60 -9.09 -9.62
C HIS A 93 -12.12 -9.42 -11.04
N PRO A 94 -13.27 -10.10 -11.20
CA PRO A 94 -13.79 -10.50 -12.51
C PRO A 94 -14.00 -9.34 -13.51
N LYS A 95 -14.31 -8.14 -13.00
CA LYS A 95 -14.50 -6.94 -13.81
C LYS A 95 -13.24 -6.07 -13.95
N GLY A 96 -12.12 -6.49 -13.35
CA GLY A 96 -10.89 -5.71 -13.36
C GLY A 96 -10.93 -4.41 -12.55
N TYR A 97 -11.75 -4.39 -11.49
CA TYR A 97 -11.93 -3.21 -10.65
C TYR A 97 -10.66 -2.88 -9.87
N SER A 98 -10.45 -1.58 -9.69
CA SER A 98 -9.46 -1.00 -8.79
C SER A 98 -9.96 -0.99 -7.34
N VAL A 99 -9.07 -0.71 -6.39
CA VAL A 99 -9.43 -0.55 -4.97
C VAL A 99 -10.53 0.50 -4.76
N PRO A 100 -10.47 1.73 -5.34
CA PRO A 100 -11.56 2.69 -5.26
C PRO A 100 -12.89 2.14 -5.77
N GLN A 101 -12.88 1.42 -6.89
CA GLN A 101 -14.10 0.89 -7.50
C GLN A 101 -14.73 -0.22 -6.66
N ILE A 102 -13.94 -1.14 -6.10
CA ILE A 102 -14.48 -2.14 -5.15
C ILE A 102 -15.07 -1.45 -3.93
N TYR A 103 -14.38 -0.43 -3.42
CA TYR A 103 -14.89 0.32 -2.29
C TYR A 103 -16.25 0.94 -2.60
N GLU A 104 -16.38 1.65 -3.72
CA GLU A 104 -17.62 2.32 -4.12
C GLU A 104 -18.76 1.34 -4.45
N GLU A 105 -18.47 0.23 -5.13
CA GLU A 105 -19.49 -0.67 -5.67
C GLU A 105 -19.93 -1.77 -4.69
N GLU A 106 -19.04 -2.20 -3.78
CA GLU A 106 -19.25 -3.44 -3.01
C GLU A 106 -19.15 -3.27 -1.49
N ILE A 107 -18.42 -2.25 -1.02
CA ILE A 107 -18.15 -2.06 0.42
C ILE A 107 -18.88 -0.83 0.98
N TRP A 108 -19.00 0.23 0.19
CA TRP A 108 -19.51 1.50 0.66
C TRP A 108 -20.95 1.38 1.17
N GLU A 109 -21.22 2.11 2.26
CA GLU A 109 -22.51 2.16 2.92
C GLU A 109 -23.00 3.60 3.04
N LYS A 110 -24.32 3.81 2.91
CA LYS A 110 -24.94 5.11 3.08
C LYS A 110 -24.61 5.70 4.46
N GLY A 111 -24.18 6.96 4.47
CA GLY A 111 -23.87 7.69 5.70
C GLY A 111 -22.40 7.66 6.11
N VAL A 112 -21.53 6.99 5.35
CA VAL A 112 -20.08 7.02 5.56
C VAL A 112 -19.42 8.00 4.59
N ASP A 113 -18.78 9.04 5.13
CA ASP A 113 -17.96 10.01 4.41
C ASP A 113 -16.50 9.54 4.32
N PHE A 114 -16.25 8.51 3.53
CA PHE A 114 -14.91 7.99 3.25
C PHE A 114 -14.73 7.78 1.75
N TYR A 115 -13.56 8.16 1.23
CA TYR A 115 -13.30 8.20 -0.21
C TYR A 115 -11.86 7.79 -0.50
N ILE A 116 -11.68 6.97 -1.53
CA ILE A 116 -10.36 6.62 -2.07
C ILE A 116 -10.24 7.27 -3.44
N GLY A 117 -9.54 8.41 -3.49
CA GLY A 117 -9.59 9.32 -4.64
C GLY A 117 -10.66 10.40 -4.47
N SER A 118 -10.40 11.58 -5.03
CA SER A 118 -11.19 12.79 -4.75
C SER A 118 -11.87 13.40 -5.98
N GLY A 119 -11.86 12.71 -7.13
CA GLY A 119 -12.28 13.28 -8.42
C GLY A 119 -13.70 13.86 -8.44
N ASN A 120 -14.60 13.31 -7.63
CA ASN A 120 -16.01 13.72 -7.56
C ASN A 120 -16.38 14.42 -6.25
N LEU A 121 -15.41 14.75 -5.40
CA LEU A 121 -15.68 15.39 -4.12
C LEU A 121 -15.93 16.88 -4.28
N ASN A 122 -16.96 17.36 -3.60
CA ASN A 122 -17.15 18.79 -3.42
C ASN A 122 -15.93 19.37 -2.69
N GLN A 123 -15.17 20.23 -3.35
CA GLN A 123 -13.94 20.82 -2.81
C GLN A 123 -14.17 21.56 -1.48
N ASN A 124 -15.36 22.10 -1.26
CA ASN A 124 -15.71 22.77 0.00
C ASN A 124 -15.76 21.83 1.21
N ARG A 125 -15.76 20.50 0.98
CA ARG A 125 -15.72 19.47 2.02
C ARG A 125 -14.29 19.01 2.33
N ILE A 126 -13.30 19.44 1.55
CA ILE A 126 -11.90 19.04 1.73
C ILE A 126 -11.21 20.11 2.57
N ALA A 127 -10.93 19.80 3.83
CA ALA A 127 -10.12 20.67 4.68
C ALA A 127 -8.68 20.73 4.15
N HIS A 128 -8.06 21.91 4.20
CA HIS A 128 -6.64 22.06 3.87
C HIS A 128 -5.79 21.56 5.05
N VAL A 129 -5.01 20.51 4.81
CA VAL A 129 -4.05 20.01 5.79
C VAL A 129 -2.82 20.91 5.76
N SER A 130 -2.50 21.56 6.88
CA SER A 130 -1.28 22.33 7.06
C SER A 130 -0.45 21.80 8.21
N ASN A 131 0.86 21.98 8.12
CA ASN A 131 1.74 21.76 9.26
C ASN A 131 1.54 22.88 10.28
N PRO A 132 1.66 22.59 11.59
CA PRO A 132 1.67 23.63 12.60
C PRO A 132 2.82 24.61 12.32
N SER A 133 2.61 25.89 12.63
CA SER A 133 3.69 26.87 12.54
C SER A 133 4.83 26.52 13.51
N ILE A 134 6.01 27.11 13.31
CA ILE A 134 7.15 26.92 14.22
C ILE A 134 6.74 27.27 15.66
N LEU A 135 6.04 28.38 15.86
CA LEU A 135 5.59 28.80 17.19
C LEU A 135 4.60 27.80 17.80
N GLN A 136 3.63 27.30 17.02
CA GLN A 136 2.70 26.27 17.47
C GLN A 136 3.42 24.97 17.82
N SER A 137 4.44 24.60 17.05
CA SER A 137 5.27 23.43 17.30
C SER A 137 6.04 23.58 18.61
N ILE A 138 6.68 24.73 18.85
CA ILE A 138 7.40 25.03 20.10
C ILE A 138 6.44 24.95 21.30
N ILE A 139 5.27 25.60 21.21
CA ILE A 139 4.26 25.58 22.27
C ILE A 139 3.78 24.14 22.54
N ALA A 140 3.56 23.35 21.49
CA ALA A 140 3.17 21.95 21.63
C ALA A 140 4.23 21.12 22.37
N HIS A 141 5.51 21.30 22.02
CA HIS A 141 6.62 20.60 22.68
C HIS A 141 6.84 21.04 24.13
N ILE A 142 6.58 22.31 24.47
CA ILE A 142 6.66 22.79 25.87
C ILE A 142 5.49 22.25 26.70
N LYS A 143 4.28 22.24 26.15
CA LYS A 143 3.06 21.79 26.86
C LYS A 143 2.94 20.27 26.99
N LYS A 144 3.45 19.55 26.01
CA LYS A 144 3.56 18.08 26.00
C LYS A 144 4.97 17.75 25.52
N PRO A 145 5.98 17.83 26.42
CA PRO A 145 7.31 17.34 26.07
C PRO A 145 7.13 15.92 25.58
N LEU A 146 7.59 15.68 24.35
CA LEU A 146 7.50 14.38 23.68
C LEU A 146 8.01 13.32 24.65
N ASN A 147 7.09 12.57 25.27
CA ASN A 147 7.42 11.29 25.88
C ASN A 147 7.50 10.27 24.74
N THR A 148 8.41 10.54 23.79
CA THR A 148 8.76 9.61 22.73
C THR A 148 9.45 8.46 23.43
N GLY A 149 8.70 7.46 23.85
CA GLY A 149 9.21 6.14 24.23
C GLY A 149 9.88 5.40 23.06
N LEU A 150 10.55 6.14 22.18
CA LEU A 150 11.49 5.65 21.19
C LEU A 150 12.83 5.51 21.89
N GLU A 151 12.93 4.54 22.80
CA GLU A 151 14.20 3.87 22.99
C GLU A 151 14.51 3.17 21.67
N PHE A 152 15.40 3.76 20.88
CA PHE A 152 16.03 3.03 19.79
C PHE A 152 16.78 1.87 20.44
N ALA A 153 16.21 0.67 20.33
CA ALA A 153 16.88 -0.56 20.71
C ALA A 153 18.26 -0.58 20.05
N LYS A 154 19.29 -0.69 20.89
CA LYS A 154 20.68 -0.91 20.48
C LYS A 154 20.85 -2.23 19.76
#